data_AF-A0A7V9MFV2-F1
#
_entry.id   AF-A0A7V9MFV2-F1
#
_cell.length_a   1.000
_cell.length_b   1.000
_cell.length_c   1.000
_cell.angle_alpha   90.00
_cell.angle_beta   90.00
_cell.angle_gamma   90.00
#
_symmetry.space_group_name_H-M   'P 1'
#
loop_
_entity.id
_entity.type
_entity.pdbx_description
1 polymer ?
#
loop_
_entity_poly.entity_id
_entity_poly.type
_entity_poly.pdbx_seq_one_letter_code
_entity_poly.pdbx_strand_id
1 'polypeptide(L)'
;MVLRSAGKSRLIGVDTPEVFGEQECYGREASAFAKRILRQGLRVGVERDVEDRDRYGRTLIYLRLPDRRSFNELLVSEGVAVPLTIPPNVRHAERFRTLARSARDRGAGLWSARACGGDPDRPVA
;
A
#
# COMPACT_ATOMS: atom_id res chain seq x y z
N MET A 1 9.47 -20.00 3.35
CA MET A 1 9.75 -18.55 3.20
C MET A 1 10.51 -18.36 1.91
N VAL A 2 9.87 -17.87 0.85
CA VAL A 2 10.53 -17.72 -0.45
C VAL A 2 11.28 -16.40 -0.47
N LEU A 3 12.61 -16.46 -0.34
CA LEU A 3 13.52 -15.36 -0.64
C LEU A 3 13.59 -15.24 -2.16
N ARG A 4 12.91 -14.27 -2.75
CA ARG A 4 13.10 -13.90 -4.15
C ARG A 4 13.44 -12.43 -4.23
N SER A 5 14.40 -12.09 -5.08
CA SER A 5 14.52 -10.73 -5.62
C SER A 5 13.20 -10.43 -6.32
N ALA A 6 12.33 -9.66 -5.66
CA ALA A 6 11.14 -9.12 -6.29
C ALA A 6 11.65 -8.13 -7.33
N GLY A 7 11.62 -8.50 -8.61
CA GLY A 7 11.91 -7.57 -9.71
C GLY A 7 10.90 -6.41 -9.71
N LYS A 8 10.61 -5.81 -10.86
CA LYS A 8 9.53 -4.82 -10.94
C LYS A 8 8.21 -5.46 -10.44
N SER A 9 7.72 -5.02 -9.28
CA SER A 9 6.61 -5.63 -8.56
C SER A 9 5.57 -4.58 -8.17
N ARG A 10 4.31 -4.99 -8.03
CA ARG A 10 3.19 -4.14 -7.60
C ARG A 10 2.53 -4.79 -6.39
N LEU A 11 2.32 -3.98 -5.35
CA LEU A 11 1.56 -4.42 -4.19
C LEU A 11 0.11 -4.68 -4.59
N ILE A 12 -0.47 -5.80 -4.19
CA ILE A 12 -1.89 -6.08 -4.43
C ILE A 12 -2.74 -5.36 -3.39
N GLY A 13 -3.92 -4.91 -3.79
CA GLY A 13 -4.98 -4.53 -2.85
C GLY A 13 -4.88 -3.11 -2.28
N VAL A 14 -3.81 -2.37 -2.60
CA VAL A 14 -3.54 -1.04 -2.05
C VAL A 14 -3.06 -0.09 -3.14
N ASP A 15 -3.38 1.19 -3.03
CA ASP A 15 -2.83 2.26 -3.86
C ASP A 15 -2.26 3.37 -3.00
N THR A 16 -1.08 3.85 -3.36
CA THR A 16 -0.40 4.94 -2.66
C THR A 16 -0.46 6.18 -3.52
N PRO A 17 -0.64 7.39 -2.94
CA PRO A 17 -0.69 8.59 -3.76
C PRO A 17 0.56 8.75 -4.63
N GLU A 18 0.35 9.04 -5.90
CA GLU A 18 1.40 9.08 -6.91
C GLU A 18 2.39 10.23 -6.64
N VAL A 19 3.67 9.91 -6.84
CA VAL A 19 4.79 10.86 -6.64
C VAL A 19 5.48 11.25 -7.93
N PHE A 20 5.13 10.62 -9.05
CA PHE A 20 5.70 10.87 -10.36
C PHE A 20 4.61 11.39 -11.30
N GLY A 21 4.77 12.60 -11.83
CA GLY A 21 3.75 13.28 -12.66
C GLY A 21 3.05 14.39 -11.88
N GLU A 22 1.72 14.43 -11.95
CA GLU A 22 0.94 15.27 -11.04
C GLU A 22 1.08 14.72 -9.63
N GLN A 23 1.76 15.47 -8.76
CA GLN A 23 2.02 15.02 -7.40
C GLN A 23 0.71 15.02 -6.62
N GLU A 24 0.24 13.82 -6.28
CA GLU A 24 -0.96 13.67 -5.47
C GLU A 24 -0.68 14.11 -4.04
N CYS A 25 -1.77 14.50 -3.35
CA CYS A 25 -1.65 14.81 -1.95
C CYS A 25 -1.07 13.61 -1.21
N TYR A 26 -0.15 13.88 -0.26
CA TYR A 26 0.40 12.87 0.63
C TYR A 26 1.35 11.85 -0.03
N GLY A 27 1.64 11.97 -1.33
CA GLY A 27 2.51 11.04 -2.04
C GLY A 27 3.94 11.01 -1.48
N ARG A 28 4.51 12.17 -1.15
CA ARG A 28 5.89 12.24 -0.60
C ARG A 28 5.99 11.55 0.76
N GLU A 29 5.00 11.77 1.61
CA GLU A 29 4.87 11.19 2.94
C GLU A 29 4.67 9.68 2.83
N ALA A 30 3.81 9.21 1.93
CA ALA A 30 3.63 7.78 1.64
C ALA A 30 4.92 7.13 1.14
N SER A 31 5.65 7.78 0.22
CA SER A 31 6.95 7.30 -0.27
C SER A 31 7.99 7.24 0.84
N ALA A 32 8.08 8.27 1.68
CA ALA A 32 8.98 8.32 2.81
C ALA A 32 8.64 7.24 3.85
N PHE A 33 7.35 7.01 4.12
CA PHE A 33 6.88 5.95 4.99
C PHE A 33 7.33 4.58 4.47
N ALA A 34 7.08 4.29 3.19
CA ALA A 34 7.45 3.02 2.58
C ALA A 34 8.97 2.79 2.65
N LYS A 35 9.79 3.80 2.31
CA LYS A 35 11.26 3.73 2.38
C LYS A 35 11.79 3.52 3.81
N ARG A 36 11.15 4.13 4.81
CA ARG A 36 11.53 4.00 6.22
C ARG A 36 11.33 2.58 6.74
N ILE A 37 10.25 1.92 6.31
CA ILE A 37 9.93 0.55 6.68
C ILE A 37 10.76 -0.44 5.85
N LEU A 38 10.74 -0.30 4.52
CA LEU A 38 11.46 -1.16 3.58
C LEU A 38 12.91 -0.68 3.37
N ARG A 39 13.69 -0.70 4.44
CA ARG A 39 15.10 -0.32 4.40
C ARG A 39 15.89 -1.24 3.46
N GLN A 40 16.94 -0.69 2.84
CA GLN A 40 17.84 -1.48 2.02
C GLN A 40 18.39 -2.68 2.80
N GLY A 41 18.34 -3.87 2.19
CA GLY A 41 18.78 -5.12 2.80
C GLY A 41 17.75 -5.79 3.72
N LEU A 42 16.58 -5.18 3.96
CA LEU A 42 15.50 -5.82 4.71
C LEU A 42 14.99 -7.06 3.97
N ARG A 43 14.98 -8.20 4.65
CA ARG A 43 14.38 -9.44 4.14
C ARG A 43 12.88 -9.43 4.41
N VAL A 44 12.09 -9.57 3.36
CA VAL A 44 10.62 -9.65 3.43
C VAL A 44 10.14 -10.97 2.85
N GLY A 45 9.03 -11.47 3.38
CA GLY A 45 8.28 -12.56 2.77
C GLY A 45 7.41 -12.03 1.63
N VAL A 46 7.30 -12.82 0.57
CA VAL A 46 6.41 -12.54 -0.57
C VAL A 46 5.27 -13.55 -0.56
N GLU A 47 4.04 -13.04 -0.61
CA GLU A 47 2.82 -13.82 -0.79
C GLU A 47 2.18 -13.40 -2.12
N ARG A 48 1.71 -14.37 -2.91
CA ARG A 48 1.00 -14.14 -4.18
C ARG A 48 -0.47 -14.51 -4.03
N ASP A 49 -1.25 -14.12 -5.01
CA ASP A 49 -2.68 -14.45 -5.09
C ASP A 49 -2.98 -15.24 -6.37
N VAL A 50 -4.24 -15.26 -6.83
CA VAL A 50 -4.68 -16.04 -8.00
C VAL A 50 -3.86 -15.74 -9.26
N GLU A 51 -3.64 -14.46 -9.57
CA GLU A 51 -2.81 -14.01 -10.68
C GLU A 51 -1.45 -13.49 -10.20
N ASP A 52 -0.39 -13.98 -10.83
CA ASP A 52 0.99 -13.67 -10.46
C ASP A 52 1.55 -12.40 -11.10
N ARG A 53 0.94 -11.93 -12.20
CA ARG A 53 1.43 -10.78 -12.97
C ARG A 53 0.29 -9.94 -13.49
N ASP A 54 0.55 -8.64 -13.65
CA ASP A 54 -0.35 -7.76 -14.38
C ASP A 54 -0.01 -7.68 -15.87
N ARG A 55 -0.84 -6.94 -16.61
CA ARG A 55 -0.68 -6.69 -18.06
C ARG A 55 0.65 -6.01 -18.44
N TYR A 56 1.33 -5.39 -17.48
CA TYR A 56 2.62 -4.73 -17.67
C TYR A 56 3.80 -5.65 -17.30
N GLY A 57 3.53 -6.91 -16.98
CA GLY A 57 4.52 -7.91 -16.62
C GLY A 57 5.07 -7.77 -15.19
N ARG A 58 4.53 -6.87 -14.36
CA ARG A 58 4.95 -6.69 -12.96
C ARG A 58 4.49 -7.89 -12.14
N THR A 59 5.32 -8.34 -11.20
CA THR A 59 4.89 -9.38 -10.25
C THR A 59 3.91 -8.80 -9.23
N LEU A 60 2.77 -9.45 -9.06
CA LEU A 60 1.73 -9.06 -8.11
C LEU A 60 1.98 -9.74 -6.76
N ILE A 61 2.16 -8.93 -5.70
CA ILE A 61 2.58 -9.44 -4.39
C ILE A 61 1.91 -8.75 -3.21
N TYR A 62 1.77 -9.49 -2.10
CA TYR A 62 1.68 -8.96 -0.76
C TYR A 62 3.04 -9.14 -0.06
N LEU A 63 3.42 -8.16 0.78
CA LEU A 63 4.68 -8.21 1.51
C LEU A 63 4.47 -8.49 3.00
N ARG A 64 5.28 -9.40 3.54
CA ARG A 64 5.32 -9.75 4.96
C ARG A 64 6.65 -9.33 5.57
N LEU A 65 6.59 -8.52 6.63
CA LEU A 65 7.76 -8.05 7.37
C LEU A 65 8.35 -9.17 8.24
N PRO A 66 9.60 -9.04 8.74
CA PRO A 66 10.24 -10.04 9.60
C PRO A 66 9.45 -10.36 10.88
N ASP A 67 8.75 -9.37 11.42
CA ASP A 67 7.89 -9.48 12.59
C ASP A 67 6.49 -10.06 12.27
N ARG A 68 6.33 -10.63 11.07
CA ARG A 68 5.11 -11.26 10.52
C ARG A 68 3.98 -10.30 10.17
N ARG A 69 4.13 -8.99 10.39
CA ARG A 69 3.14 -8.00 9.96
C ARG A 69 3.02 -7.94 8.44
N SER A 70 1.82 -7.65 7.95
CA SER A 70 1.58 -7.33 6.54
C SER A 70 1.95 -5.88 6.27
N PHE A 71 2.84 -5.65 5.31
CA PHE A 71 3.21 -4.30 4.90
C PHE A 71 2.05 -3.58 4.20
N ASN A 72 1.26 -4.31 3.39
CA ASN A 72 0.07 -3.75 2.73
C ASN A 72 -0.95 -3.26 3.77
N GLU A 73 -1.23 -4.05 4.81
CA GLU A 73 -2.12 -3.63 5.90
C GLU A 73 -1.56 -2.41 6.65
N LEU A 74 -0.24 -2.38 6.88
CA LEU A 74 0.41 -1.27 7.54
C LEU A 74 0.20 0.04 6.76
N LEU A 75 0.38 0.02 5.44
CA LEU A 75 0.16 1.19 4.59
C LEU A 75 -1.27 1.75 4.71
N VAL A 76 -2.27 0.87 4.66
CA VAL A 76 -3.68 1.28 4.78
C VAL A 76 -3.98 1.77 6.20
N SER A 77 -3.49 1.08 7.22
CA SER A 77 -3.75 1.42 8.63
C SER A 77 -3.15 2.75 9.05
N GLU A 78 -2.04 3.15 8.43
CA GLU A 78 -1.37 4.44 8.68
C GLU A 78 -1.93 5.56 7.79
N GLY A 79 -2.93 5.26 6.95
CA GLY A 79 -3.54 6.23 6.04
C GLY A 79 -2.57 6.72 4.98
N VAL A 80 -1.59 5.90 4.57
CA VAL A 80 -0.63 6.24 3.51
C VAL A 80 -0.93 5.52 2.20
N ALA A 81 -1.98 4.70 2.19
CA ALA A 81 -2.52 4.03 1.02
C ALA A 81 -4.03 3.82 1.17
N VAL A 82 -4.73 3.70 0.04
CA VAL A 82 -6.17 3.38 -0.05
C VAL A 82 -6.38 1.96 -0.57
N PRO A 83 -7.50 1.28 -0.26
CA PRO A 83 -7.79 -0.02 -0.84
C PRO A 83 -8.02 0.04 -2.36
N LEU A 84 -7.37 -0.83 -3.13
CA LEU A 84 -7.59 -1.02 -4.57
C LEU A 84 -7.87 -2.49 -4.86
N THR A 85 -9.14 -2.85 -5.05
CA THR A 85 -9.56 -4.25 -5.25
C THR A 85 -9.66 -4.57 -6.74
N ILE A 86 -8.85 -5.50 -7.23
CA ILE A 86 -8.85 -5.95 -8.63
C ILE A 86 -8.99 -7.48 -8.66
N PRO A 87 -10.15 -8.03 -9.08
CA PRO A 87 -10.31 -9.47 -9.26
C PRO A 87 -9.34 -10.04 -10.31
N PRO A 88 -8.89 -11.31 -10.17
CA PRO A 88 -9.27 -12.27 -9.11
C PRO A 88 -8.46 -12.13 -7.80
N ASN A 89 -7.55 -11.16 -7.71
CA ASN A 89 -6.64 -10.98 -6.57
C ASN A 89 -7.29 -10.20 -5.41
N VAL A 90 -8.18 -10.87 -4.68
CA VAL A 90 -9.03 -10.24 -3.65
C VAL A 90 -8.84 -10.80 -2.25
N ARG A 91 -7.80 -11.62 -2.00
CA ARG A 91 -7.59 -12.35 -0.74
C ARG A 91 -7.75 -11.50 0.52
N HIS A 92 -7.25 -10.26 0.51
CA HIS A 92 -7.23 -9.36 1.66
C HIS A 92 -8.19 -8.16 1.53
N ALA A 93 -9.09 -8.15 0.56
CA ALA A 93 -9.92 -6.99 0.21
C ALA A 93 -10.76 -6.46 1.40
N GLU A 94 -11.49 -7.34 2.10
CA GLU A 94 -12.30 -6.96 3.27
C GLU A 94 -11.46 -6.41 4.43
N ARG A 95 -10.26 -6.98 4.61
CA ARG A 95 -9.31 -6.52 5.62
C ARG A 95 -8.86 -5.10 5.34
N PHE A 96 -8.48 -4.81 4.08
CA PHE A 96 -8.09 -3.45 3.69
C PHE A 96 -9.24 -2.45 3.80
N ARG A 97 -10.48 -2.82 3.42
CA ARG A 97 -11.65 -1.95 3.61
C ARG A 97 -11.86 -1.59 5.07
N THR A 98 -11.74 -2.55 5.98
CA THR A 98 -11.89 -2.32 7.41
C THR A 98 -10.79 -1.44 7.98
N LEU A 99 -9.53 -1.66 7.58
CA LEU A 99 -8.41 -0.82 8.00
C LEU A 99 -8.53 0.62 7.48
N ALA A 100 -8.99 0.79 6.23
CA ALA A 100 -9.18 2.11 5.64
C ALA A 100 -10.28 2.91 6.36
N ARG A 101 -11.39 2.27 6.72
CA ARG A 101 -12.42 2.88 7.57
C ARG A 101 -11.82 3.34 8.90
N SER A 102 -11.12 2.45 9.59
CA SER A 102 -10.48 2.80 10.86
C SER A 102 -9.46 3.93 10.72
N ALA A 103 -8.66 3.97 9.65
CA ALA A 103 -7.70 5.04 9.37
C ALA A 103 -8.38 6.39 9.13
N ARG A 104 -9.53 6.40 8.43
CA ARG A 104 -10.37 7.58 8.24
C ARG A 104 -10.93 8.09 9.56
N ASP A 105 -11.55 7.21 10.34
CA ASP A 105 -12.23 7.58 11.60
C ASP A 105 -11.28 8.25 12.61
N ARG A 106 -10.00 7.86 12.59
CA ARG A 106 -8.95 8.41 13.45
C ARG A 106 -8.11 9.51 12.80
N GLY A 107 -8.44 9.94 11.59
CA GLY A 107 -7.72 10.98 10.84
C GLY A 107 -6.24 10.65 10.61
N ALA A 108 -5.92 9.38 10.30
CA ALA A 108 -4.54 8.95 10.06
C ALA A 108 -4.06 9.37 8.66
N GLY A 109 -2.79 9.71 8.55
CA GLY A 109 -2.13 9.94 7.26
C GLY A 109 -2.84 10.99 6.40
N LEU A 110 -3.19 10.59 5.17
CA LEU A 110 -3.92 11.42 4.20
C LEU A 110 -5.32 11.82 4.68
N TRP A 111 -5.90 11.10 5.64
CA TRP A 111 -7.21 11.40 6.24
C TRP A 111 -7.14 12.47 7.35
N SER A 112 -5.95 12.95 7.71
CA SER A 112 -5.79 13.98 8.74
C SER A 112 -6.35 15.32 8.27
N ALA A 113 -7.04 16.05 9.16
CA ALA A 113 -7.51 17.42 8.88
C ALA A 113 -6.37 18.41 8.55
N ARG A 114 -5.11 18.05 8.87
CA ARG A 114 -3.91 18.84 8.54
C ARG A 114 -3.25 18.39 7.24
N ALA A 115 -3.67 17.27 6.67
CA ALA A 115 -3.24 16.79 5.36
C ALA A 115 -4.19 17.33 4.28
N CYS A 116 -3.72 17.37 3.04
CA CYS A 116 -4.56 17.61 1.85
C CYS A 116 -5.43 18.87 1.86
N GLY A 117 -5.03 19.90 2.62
CA GLY A 117 -5.80 21.13 2.75
C GLY A 117 -7.12 20.95 3.51
N GLY A 118 -7.23 19.90 4.33
CA GLY A 118 -8.45 19.55 5.06
C GLY A 118 -9.47 18.75 4.26
N ASP A 119 -9.14 18.38 3.01
CA ASP A 119 -9.97 17.54 2.15
C ASP A 119 -9.41 16.11 2.09
N PRO A 120 -9.97 15.17 2.87
CA PRO A 120 -9.53 13.78 2.91
C PRO A 120 -9.80 13.01 1.60
N ASP A 121 -10.64 13.54 0.71
CA ASP A 121 -11.01 12.91 -0.56
C ASP A 121 -10.26 13.52 -1.76
N ARG A 122 -9.36 14.48 -1.51
CA ARG A 122 -8.53 15.09 -2.55
C ARG A 122 -7.50 14.06 -3.05
N PRO A 123 -7.50 13.75 -4.35
CA PRO A 123 -7.43 12.37 -4.80
C PRO A 123 -6.04 11.76 -4.65
N VAL A 124 -6.07 10.57 -4.08
CA VAL A 124 -5.30 9.40 -4.52
C VAL A 124 -6.03 8.94 -5.78
N ALA A 125 -5.51 9.20 -6.99
CA ALA A 125 -6.20 8.86 -8.25
C ALA A 125 -5.97 7.40 -8.65
#